data_AF-A0A7W2G4E0-F1
#
_entry.id   AF-A0A7W2G4E0-F1
#
_cell.length_a   1.000
_cell.length_b   1.000
_cell.length_c   1.000
_cell.angle_alpha   90.00
_cell.angle_beta   90.00
_cell.angle_gamma   90.00
#
_symmetry.space_group_name_H-M   'P 1'
#
loop_
_entity.id
_entity.type
_entity.pdbx_description
1 polymer ?
#
loop_
_entity_poly.entity_id
_entity_poly.type
_entity_poly.pdbx_seq_one_letter_code
_entity_poly.pdbx_strand_id
1 'polypeptide(L)'
;MSELPLLEGVLNYVKENNISFCMPGHKSGKGFYRTSIGKEFLDNINKFDITEVDGVDNLHDQNGIILEASNRLSDFYGSKKSYFLVNGSTSGNMVMIFASLNEGDKVIVERNCHSSILNSIIMRKLIPVYVEDVLSSELNAPSVINMEHFLHIVKNNRDAKAVIVTYPNYYGLCSDLKSIINISRKYGMKVLVDSAHGSHFGVSNNIPESAVKLGADMVVMSVHKTLPSFTQTAYLHVNNEHDISRADLYFHMFLSTSPSYLALCSMDYGRFYLEKYGKNDYDKLISIINVFTHKINSINGMKIVDRTYAKNFKFLWDMDPTRYVINLDRGYSAGSLSKYLRKNKIQIEMNDGSNLVLILSPFNSRDDFERLYEVLKNSPLEEMKSKYVQNIYHKIPEVKITPSDTINRKKEIVGIKDSVGRICGKSVIPYPPGVPIVCPGELIDLNVVKTIEYYRDNKVNLIGIDKNGIEVIS
;
A
#
# COMPACT_ATOMS: atom_id res chain seq x y z
N MET A 1 15.52 4.21 -29.78
CA MET A 1 14.22 4.17 -29.09
C MET A 1 14.33 5.06 -27.86
N SER A 2 13.29 5.84 -27.58
CA SER A 2 13.27 6.76 -26.44
C SER A 2 13.35 5.96 -25.13
N GLU A 3 14.11 6.41 -24.14
CA GLU A 3 14.12 5.76 -22.81
C GLU A 3 12.93 6.19 -21.94
N LEU A 4 12.32 7.33 -22.31
CA LEU A 4 11.24 8.03 -21.63
C LEU A 4 10.13 8.41 -22.64
N PRO A 5 9.53 7.45 -23.36
CA PRO A 5 8.65 7.76 -24.50
C PRO A 5 7.46 8.63 -24.11
N LEU A 6 6.87 8.43 -22.93
CA LEU A 6 5.74 9.24 -22.46
C LEU A 6 6.18 10.66 -22.11
N LEU A 7 7.24 10.78 -21.31
CA LEU A 7 7.70 12.09 -20.84
C LEU A 7 8.27 12.92 -22.00
N GLU A 8 9.06 12.32 -22.89
CA GLU A 8 9.59 12.99 -24.09
C GLU A 8 8.48 13.38 -25.06
N GLY A 9 7.49 12.50 -25.29
CA GLY A 9 6.34 12.78 -26.14
C GLY A 9 5.54 13.98 -25.67
N VAL A 10 5.17 14.01 -24.38
CA VAL A 10 4.44 15.15 -23.79
C VAL A 10 5.28 16.42 -23.78
N LEU A 11 6.58 16.33 -23.48
CA LEU A 11 7.50 17.47 -23.57
C LEU A 11 7.56 18.06 -24.97
N ASN A 12 7.57 17.23 -26.01
CA ASN A 12 7.57 17.69 -27.39
C ASN A 12 6.26 18.39 -27.74
N TYR A 13 5.11 17.82 -27.37
CA TYR A 13 3.81 18.47 -27.54
C TYR A 13 3.74 19.85 -26.83
N VAL A 14 4.26 19.95 -25.60
CA VAL A 14 4.31 21.24 -24.88
C VAL A 14 5.18 22.27 -25.61
N LYS A 15 6.30 21.87 -26.22
CA LYS A 15 7.19 22.77 -26.97
C LYS A 15 6.57 23.32 -28.25
N GLU A 16 5.62 22.60 -28.86
CA GLU A 16 4.89 23.09 -30.03
C GLU A 16 4.06 24.34 -29.73
N ASN A 17 3.72 24.57 -28.45
CA ASN A 17 3.00 25.76 -27.99
C ASN A 17 1.66 25.96 -28.73
N ASN A 18 0.95 24.84 -28.94
CA ASN A 18 -0.34 24.80 -29.63
C ASN A 18 -1.39 25.66 -28.93
N ILE A 19 -2.20 26.39 -29.71
CA ILE A 19 -3.37 27.09 -29.17
C ILE A 19 -4.49 26.08 -28.91
N SER A 20 -4.80 25.83 -27.64
CA SER A 20 -5.84 24.86 -27.26
C SER A 20 -7.26 25.41 -27.44
N PHE A 21 -7.98 24.85 -28.42
CA PHE A 21 -9.45 24.93 -28.52
C PHE A 21 -10.16 23.69 -27.96
N CYS A 22 -9.43 22.78 -27.33
CA CYS A 22 -9.92 21.53 -26.74
C CYS A 22 -9.89 21.55 -25.20
N MET A 23 -10.17 20.42 -24.56
CA MET A 23 -9.96 20.23 -23.12
C MET A 23 -8.45 20.24 -22.79
N PRO A 24 -8.06 20.48 -21.52
CA PRO A 24 -8.90 20.87 -20.39
C PRO A 24 -9.28 22.37 -20.38
N GLY A 25 -10.36 22.70 -19.68
CA GLY A 25 -10.98 24.04 -19.68
C GLY A 25 -10.09 25.19 -19.16
N HIS A 26 -9.04 24.91 -18.39
CA HIS A 26 -8.10 25.93 -17.91
C HIS A 26 -7.15 26.43 -19.03
N LYS A 27 -7.17 25.81 -20.21
CA LYS A 27 -6.41 26.21 -21.42
C LYS A 27 -4.92 26.39 -21.15
N SER A 28 -4.26 25.30 -20.73
CA SER A 28 -2.83 25.27 -20.40
C SER A 28 -2.46 26.25 -19.27
N GLY A 29 -3.42 26.52 -18.39
CA GLY A 29 -3.24 27.31 -17.16
C GLY A 29 -3.71 28.75 -17.29
N LYS A 30 -4.09 29.21 -18.50
CA LYS A 30 -4.57 30.59 -18.74
C LYS A 30 -5.70 31.01 -17.80
N GLY A 31 -6.60 30.09 -17.47
CA GLY A 31 -7.71 30.36 -16.55
C GLY A 31 -7.28 30.78 -15.14
N PHE A 32 -6.09 30.36 -14.68
CA PHE A 32 -5.59 30.67 -13.34
C PHE A 32 -4.97 32.07 -13.21
N TYR A 33 -4.54 32.69 -14.31
CA TYR A 33 -3.90 34.02 -14.29
C TYR A 33 -4.84 35.17 -13.89
N ARG A 34 -6.14 34.92 -13.75
CA ARG A 34 -7.13 35.94 -13.39
C ARG A 34 -6.97 36.45 -11.95
N THR A 35 -6.32 35.68 -11.07
CA THR A 35 -6.14 36.04 -9.65
C THR A 35 -4.70 35.85 -9.23
N SER A 36 -4.25 36.60 -8.22
CA SER A 36 -2.91 36.43 -7.64
C SER A 36 -2.74 35.02 -7.05
N ILE A 37 -3.74 34.52 -6.33
CA ILE A 37 -3.73 33.18 -5.75
C ILE A 37 -3.71 32.08 -6.81
N GLY A 38 -4.40 32.28 -7.95
CA GLY A 38 -4.36 31.34 -9.08
C GLY A 38 -3.00 31.32 -9.78
N LYS A 39 -2.35 32.48 -9.91
CA LYS A 39 -0.98 32.55 -10.42
C LYS A 39 0.00 31.83 -9.49
N GLU A 40 -0.08 32.09 -8.19
CA GLU A 40 0.73 31.40 -7.18
C GLU A 40 0.53 29.88 -7.23
N PHE A 41 -0.71 29.41 -7.36
CA PHE A 41 -1.02 27.99 -7.55
C PHE A 41 -0.36 27.41 -8.81
N LEU A 42 -0.46 28.11 -9.94
CA LEU A 42 0.13 27.66 -11.21
C LEU A 42 1.66 27.64 -11.18
N ASP A 43 2.30 28.58 -10.48
CA ASP A 43 3.76 28.63 -10.32
C ASP A 43 4.30 27.40 -9.54
N ASN A 44 3.43 26.72 -8.78
CA ASN A 44 3.75 25.49 -8.05
C ASN A 44 3.35 24.19 -8.82
N ILE A 45 2.73 24.28 -10.00
CA ILE A 45 2.22 23.12 -10.76
C ILE A 45 2.88 23.00 -12.13
N ASN A 46 3.01 21.76 -12.59
CA ASN A 46 3.57 21.47 -13.90
C ASN A 46 2.56 21.75 -15.04
N LYS A 47 3.01 22.37 -16.14
CA LYS A 47 2.19 22.75 -17.31
C LYS A 47 1.76 21.56 -18.20
N PHE A 48 1.83 20.34 -17.69
CA PHE A 48 1.66 19.09 -18.43
C PHE A 48 0.24 18.53 -18.29
N ASP A 49 -0.68 19.31 -17.73
CA ASP A 49 -2.09 18.93 -17.65
C ASP A 49 -2.74 19.09 -19.03
N ILE A 50 -2.70 17.99 -19.79
CA ILE A 50 -3.23 17.83 -21.14
C ILE A 50 -4.18 16.61 -21.18
N THR A 51 -4.91 16.46 -22.28
CA THR A 51 -5.80 15.32 -22.56
C THR A 51 -5.25 14.54 -23.76
N GLU A 52 -5.94 13.47 -24.14
CA GLU A 52 -5.73 12.65 -25.34
C GLU A 52 -5.89 13.51 -26.60
N VAL A 53 -4.82 14.22 -26.96
CA VAL A 53 -4.70 15.03 -28.16
C VAL A 53 -3.75 14.34 -29.13
N ASP A 54 -3.88 14.69 -30.42
CA ASP A 54 -2.98 14.19 -31.44
C ASP A 54 -1.52 14.45 -31.03
N GLY A 55 -0.70 13.38 -31.07
CA GLY A 55 0.70 13.40 -30.68
C GLY A 55 1.02 12.83 -29.30
N VAL A 56 0.03 12.58 -28.42
CA VAL A 56 0.29 12.03 -27.06
C VAL A 56 -0.46 10.73 -26.72
N ASP A 57 -0.99 10.02 -27.72
CA ASP A 57 -1.62 8.68 -27.60
C ASP A 57 -2.90 8.71 -26.72
N ASN A 58 -3.60 7.57 -26.57
CA ASN A 58 -4.79 7.43 -25.71
C ASN A 58 -4.59 6.29 -24.72
N LEU A 59 -4.76 6.53 -23.40
CA LEU A 59 -4.54 5.50 -22.38
C LEU A 59 -5.44 4.27 -22.54
N HIS A 60 -6.65 4.46 -23.07
CA HIS A 60 -7.61 3.40 -23.34
C HIS A 60 -7.54 2.84 -24.77
N ASP A 61 -6.67 3.37 -25.62
CA ASP A 61 -6.42 2.86 -26.97
C ASP A 61 -4.95 3.09 -27.33
N GLN A 62 -4.07 2.34 -26.66
CA GLN A 62 -2.63 2.57 -26.65
C GLN A 62 -2.01 2.08 -27.96
N ASN A 63 -1.55 3.01 -28.80
CA ASN A 63 -0.95 2.69 -30.10
C ASN A 63 0.40 3.40 -30.34
N GLY A 64 0.89 4.19 -29.39
CA GLY A 64 2.08 5.02 -29.52
C GLY A 64 2.92 5.09 -28.23
N ILE A 65 3.15 6.32 -27.73
CA ILE A 65 4.07 6.56 -26.61
C ILE A 65 3.66 5.85 -25.31
N ILE A 66 2.35 5.64 -25.07
CA ILE A 66 1.87 4.92 -23.88
C ILE A 66 2.16 3.43 -24.04
N LEU A 67 1.97 2.87 -25.23
CA LEU A 67 2.29 1.48 -25.52
C LEU A 67 3.81 1.22 -25.39
N GLU A 68 4.65 2.09 -25.95
CA GLU A 68 6.11 1.98 -25.82
C GLU A 68 6.54 2.03 -24.36
N ALA A 69 6.01 2.98 -23.57
CA ALA A 69 6.29 3.07 -22.14
C ALA A 69 5.84 1.83 -21.36
N SER A 70 4.66 1.28 -21.69
CA SER A 70 4.07 0.12 -21.01
C SER A 70 4.84 -1.17 -21.32
N ASN A 71 5.36 -1.29 -22.54
CA ASN A 71 6.26 -2.38 -22.93
C ASN A 71 7.57 -2.31 -22.15
N ARG A 72 8.20 -1.13 -22.07
CA ARG A 72 9.42 -0.94 -21.28
C ARG A 72 9.21 -1.22 -19.79
N LEU A 73 8.06 -0.83 -19.25
CA LEU A 73 7.67 -1.17 -17.88
C LEU A 73 7.56 -2.69 -17.70
N SER A 74 6.97 -3.39 -18.68
CA SER A 74 6.85 -4.84 -18.68
C SER A 74 8.21 -5.53 -18.73
N ASP A 75 9.11 -5.04 -19.58
CA ASP A 75 10.47 -5.55 -19.73
C ASP A 75 11.28 -5.37 -18.44
N PHE A 76 11.19 -4.21 -17.79
CA PHE A 76 11.93 -3.92 -16.56
C PHE A 76 11.53 -4.87 -15.41
N TYR A 77 10.23 -5.08 -15.19
CA TYR A 77 9.75 -5.97 -14.12
C TYR A 77 9.72 -7.45 -14.52
N GLY A 78 9.81 -7.77 -15.82
CA GLY A 78 9.70 -9.13 -16.35
C GLY A 78 8.27 -9.69 -16.37
N SER A 79 7.27 -8.81 -16.49
CA SER A 79 5.85 -9.21 -16.59
C SER A 79 5.43 -9.48 -18.04
N LYS A 80 4.31 -10.17 -18.26
CA LYS A 80 3.73 -10.35 -19.60
C LYS A 80 3.08 -9.08 -20.14
N LYS A 81 2.43 -8.30 -19.28
CA LYS A 81 1.88 -6.98 -19.61
C LYS A 81 1.83 -6.11 -18.36
N SER A 82 2.09 -4.82 -18.52
CA SER A 82 2.04 -3.82 -17.45
C SER A 82 1.13 -2.66 -17.82
N TYR A 83 0.56 -2.03 -16.80
CA TYR A 83 -0.37 -0.92 -16.94
C TYR A 83 0.03 0.23 -16.03
N PHE A 84 -0.10 1.45 -16.55
CA PHE A 84 -0.05 2.68 -15.77
C PHE A 84 -1.42 2.98 -15.16
N LEU A 85 -1.48 3.19 -13.84
CA LEU A 85 -2.71 3.47 -13.11
C LEU A 85 -2.67 4.88 -12.53
N VAL A 86 -3.68 5.70 -12.86
CA VAL A 86 -3.81 7.09 -12.37
C VAL A 86 -4.83 7.24 -11.23
N ASN A 87 -5.48 6.14 -10.81
CA ASN A 87 -6.44 6.08 -9.70
C ASN A 87 -5.87 5.29 -8.49
N GLY A 88 -4.54 5.21 -8.39
CA GLY A 88 -3.79 4.54 -7.33
C GLY A 88 -3.88 3.01 -7.35
N SER A 89 -3.21 2.36 -6.39
CA SER A 89 -3.27 0.89 -6.27
C SER A 89 -4.69 0.37 -5.98
N THR A 90 -5.59 1.23 -5.51
CA THR A 90 -7.01 0.89 -5.32
C THR A 90 -7.64 0.38 -6.62
N SER A 91 -7.48 1.11 -7.73
CA SER A 91 -8.02 0.64 -9.02
C SER A 91 -7.27 -0.60 -9.51
N GLY A 92 -5.96 -0.67 -9.31
CA GLY A 92 -5.15 -1.85 -9.64
C GLY A 92 -5.64 -3.12 -8.94
N ASN A 93 -5.91 -3.03 -7.64
CA ASN A 93 -6.44 -4.13 -6.84
C ASN A 93 -7.84 -4.58 -7.33
N MET A 94 -8.69 -3.63 -7.72
CA MET A 94 -9.99 -3.93 -8.32
C MET A 94 -9.84 -4.64 -9.67
N VAL A 95 -8.99 -4.13 -10.57
CA VAL A 95 -8.70 -4.78 -11.86
C VAL A 95 -8.16 -6.19 -11.63
N MET A 96 -7.20 -6.35 -10.73
CA MET A 96 -6.59 -7.63 -10.38
C MET A 96 -7.62 -8.67 -9.94
N ILE A 97 -8.48 -8.32 -8.99
CA ILE A 97 -9.48 -9.24 -8.45
C ILE A 97 -10.55 -9.57 -9.50
N PHE A 98 -11.07 -8.58 -10.21
CA PHE A 98 -12.12 -8.80 -11.21
C PHE A 98 -11.61 -9.56 -12.44
N ALA A 99 -10.36 -9.31 -12.85
CA ALA A 99 -9.72 -10.02 -13.95
C ALA A 99 -9.51 -11.49 -13.60
N SER A 100 -9.06 -11.82 -12.39
CA SER A 100 -8.72 -13.20 -12.04
C SER A 100 -9.89 -14.05 -11.56
N LEU A 101 -10.99 -13.46 -11.09
CA LEU A 101 -12.06 -14.16 -10.35
C LEU A 101 -13.47 -13.83 -10.87
N ASN A 102 -14.40 -14.75 -10.65
CA ASN A 102 -15.83 -14.60 -10.96
C ASN A 102 -16.66 -14.44 -9.69
N GLU A 103 -17.92 -14.03 -9.87
CA GLU A 103 -18.86 -13.91 -8.76
C GLU A 103 -19.04 -15.26 -8.04
N GLY A 104 -19.02 -15.25 -6.70
CA GLY A 104 -19.19 -16.45 -5.89
C GLY A 104 -17.92 -17.31 -5.73
N ASP A 105 -16.81 -16.98 -6.39
CA ASP A 105 -15.55 -17.70 -6.21
C ASP A 105 -15.06 -17.58 -4.75
N LYS A 106 -14.55 -18.69 -4.22
CA LYS A 106 -13.90 -18.72 -2.91
C LYS A 106 -12.44 -18.26 -3.04
N VAL A 107 -11.99 -17.43 -2.11
CA VAL A 107 -10.63 -16.86 -2.10
C VAL A 107 -10.00 -16.95 -0.72
N ILE A 108 -8.72 -17.27 -0.67
CA ILE A 108 -7.93 -17.19 0.56
C ILE A 108 -7.30 -15.80 0.64
N VAL A 109 -7.45 -15.11 1.75
CA VAL A 109 -7.07 -13.69 1.87
C VAL A 109 -6.26 -13.47 3.12
N GLU A 110 -5.11 -12.83 3.02
CA GLU A 110 -4.38 -12.34 4.19
C GLU A 110 -5.26 -11.37 4.99
N ARG A 111 -5.42 -11.61 6.30
CA ARG A 111 -6.26 -10.74 7.14
C ARG A 111 -5.77 -9.30 7.13
N ASN A 112 -4.45 -9.13 7.05
CA ASN A 112 -3.75 -7.85 7.02
C ASN A 112 -3.75 -7.21 5.62
N CYS A 113 -4.87 -7.29 4.90
CA CYS A 113 -5.02 -6.71 3.57
C CYS A 113 -5.60 -5.30 3.62
N HIS A 114 -5.28 -4.51 2.59
CA HIS A 114 -5.79 -3.15 2.43
C HIS A 114 -7.31 -3.14 2.18
N SER A 115 -7.99 -2.07 2.60
CA SER A 115 -9.44 -1.92 2.45
C SER A 115 -9.92 -2.06 1.00
N SER A 116 -9.11 -1.74 -0.01
CA SER A 116 -9.45 -1.93 -1.43
C SER A 116 -9.62 -3.40 -1.82
N ILE A 117 -8.88 -4.32 -1.20
CA ILE A 117 -9.02 -5.77 -1.42
C ILE A 117 -10.39 -6.22 -0.91
N LEU A 118 -10.76 -5.79 0.30
CA LEU A 118 -12.06 -6.10 0.90
C LEU A 118 -13.22 -5.47 0.11
N ASN A 119 -13.08 -4.22 -0.32
CA ASN A 119 -14.07 -3.59 -1.20
C ASN A 119 -14.27 -4.39 -2.49
N SER A 120 -13.18 -4.89 -3.08
CA SER A 120 -13.24 -5.71 -4.29
C SER A 120 -13.89 -7.07 -4.04
N ILE A 121 -13.61 -7.71 -2.90
CA ILE A 121 -14.29 -8.95 -2.44
C ILE A 121 -15.80 -8.72 -2.31
N ILE A 122 -16.20 -7.62 -1.69
CA ILE A 122 -17.60 -7.22 -1.53
C ILE A 122 -18.25 -6.99 -2.90
N MET A 123 -17.64 -6.16 -3.75
CA MET A 123 -18.20 -5.80 -5.06
C MET A 123 -18.28 -6.99 -6.01
N ARG A 124 -17.32 -7.91 -5.96
CA ARG A 124 -17.29 -9.13 -6.75
C ARG A 124 -18.05 -10.30 -6.10
N LYS A 125 -18.65 -10.08 -4.92
CA LYS A 125 -19.35 -11.08 -4.09
C LYS A 125 -18.57 -12.39 -3.96
N LEU A 126 -17.30 -12.25 -3.61
CA LEU A 126 -16.41 -13.38 -3.35
C LEU A 126 -16.66 -13.93 -1.94
N ILE A 127 -16.28 -15.20 -1.74
CA ILE A 127 -16.36 -15.86 -0.44
C ILE A 127 -14.96 -15.90 0.19
N PRO A 128 -14.61 -14.98 1.11
CA PRO A 128 -13.29 -14.93 1.69
C PRO A 128 -13.09 -15.99 2.77
N VAL A 129 -11.89 -16.57 2.79
CA VAL A 129 -11.35 -17.39 3.88
C VAL A 129 -10.04 -16.74 4.33
N TYR A 130 -10.00 -16.25 5.56
CA TYR A 130 -8.86 -15.47 6.01
C TYR A 130 -7.71 -16.35 6.53
N VAL A 131 -6.48 -15.94 6.24
CA VAL A 131 -5.27 -16.46 6.88
C VAL A 131 -4.76 -15.45 7.92
N GLU A 132 -4.33 -15.98 9.05
CA GLU A 132 -3.79 -15.20 10.17
C GLU A 132 -2.30 -14.90 9.98
N ASP A 133 -1.88 -13.75 10.49
CA ASP A 133 -0.48 -13.39 10.63
C ASP A 133 0.06 -13.84 12.00
N VAL A 134 1.37 -14.07 12.07
CA VAL A 134 2.06 -14.17 13.36
C VAL A 134 2.12 -12.81 14.00
N LEU A 135 1.78 -12.75 15.30
CA LEU A 135 1.91 -11.54 16.07
C LEU A 135 3.32 -11.39 16.62
N SER A 136 3.92 -10.22 16.39
CA SER A 136 5.17 -9.86 17.05
C SER A 136 4.89 -9.23 18.40
N SER A 137 5.39 -9.84 19.48
CA SER A 137 5.35 -9.26 20.82
C SER A 137 6.30 -8.06 20.98
N GLU A 138 7.32 -7.97 20.13
CA GLU A 138 8.30 -6.89 20.12
C GLU A 138 7.74 -5.65 19.44
N LEU A 139 7.22 -5.82 18.22
CA LEU A 139 6.54 -4.74 17.50
C LEU A 139 5.17 -4.45 18.10
N ASN A 140 4.57 -5.40 18.82
CA ASN A 140 3.16 -5.30 19.16
C ASN A 140 2.35 -5.08 17.86
N ALA A 141 2.56 -5.91 16.84
CA ALA A 141 1.95 -5.73 15.51
C ALA A 141 1.82 -7.07 14.77
N PRO A 142 0.91 -7.21 13.78
CA PRO A 142 0.89 -8.32 12.86
C PRO A 142 2.18 -8.27 12.05
N SER A 143 2.85 -9.42 11.94
CA SER A 143 4.11 -9.53 11.24
C SER A 143 3.88 -10.08 9.85
N VAL A 144 4.02 -11.39 9.66
CA VAL A 144 3.90 -12.07 8.37
C VAL A 144 2.92 -13.23 8.49
N ILE A 145 2.48 -13.74 7.34
CA ILE A 145 1.53 -14.87 7.27
C ILE A 145 2.04 -16.05 8.10
N ASN A 146 1.15 -16.62 8.91
CA ASN A 146 1.41 -17.88 9.60
C ASN A 146 1.38 -19.03 8.58
N MET A 147 2.56 -19.51 8.18
CA MET A 147 2.69 -20.55 7.14
C MET A 147 2.08 -21.90 7.52
N GLU A 148 2.02 -22.24 8.81
CA GLU A 148 1.32 -23.44 9.28
C GLU A 148 -0.19 -23.32 9.08
N HIS A 149 -0.76 -22.17 9.48
CA HIS A 149 -2.18 -21.88 9.28
C HIS A 149 -2.53 -21.77 7.79
N PHE A 150 -1.69 -21.10 7.00
CA PHE A 150 -1.83 -21.01 5.55
C PHE A 150 -1.93 -22.39 4.90
N LEU A 151 -1.00 -23.31 5.22
CA LEU A 151 -1.01 -24.66 4.67
C LEU A 151 -2.28 -25.43 5.08
N HIS A 152 -2.76 -25.25 6.30
CA HIS A 152 -4.01 -25.84 6.77
C HIS A 152 -5.23 -25.32 5.98
N ILE A 153 -5.33 -24.00 5.80
CA ILE A 153 -6.43 -23.35 5.06
C ILE A 153 -6.45 -23.80 3.60
N VAL A 154 -5.30 -23.79 2.92
CA VAL A 154 -5.19 -24.24 1.52
C VAL A 154 -5.62 -25.70 1.36
N LYS A 155 -5.19 -26.59 2.27
CA LYS A 155 -5.55 -28.03 2.22
C LYS A 155 -7.06 -28.28 2.37
N ASN A 156 -7.73 -27.47 3.18
CA ASN A 156 -9.15 -27.61 3.51
C ASN A 156 -10.08 -26.82 2.59
N ASN A 157 -9.55 -25.95 1.73
CA ASN A 157 -10.32 -25.12 0.80
C ASN A 157 -9.82 -25.30 -0.64
N ARG A 158 -9.77 -26.56 -1.10
CA ARG A 158 -9.28 -26.91 -2.46
C ARG A 158 -10.11 -26.33 -3.60
N ASP A 159 -11.32 -25.86 -3.29
CA ASP A 159 -12.21 -25.18 -4.22
C ASP A 159 -11.92 -23.67 -4.37
N ALA A 160 -11.05 -23.11 -3.52
CA ALA A 160 -10.63 -21.72 -3.65
C ALA A 160 -9.85 -21.49 -4.96
N LYS A 161 -10.04 -20.31 -5.57
CA LYS A 161 -9.49 -19.97 -6.88
C LYS A 161 -8.22 -19.14 -6.83
N ALA A 162 -8.04 -18.38 -5.75
CA ALA A 162 -6.87 -17.54 -5.57
C ALA A 162 -6.50 -17.37 -4.10
N VAL A 163 -5.24 -17.04 -3.89
CA VAL A 163 -4.68 -16.51 -2.65
C VAL A 163 -4.31 -15.04 -2.88
N ILE A 164 -4.78 -14.16 -2.01
CA ILE A 164 -4.52 -12.72 -2.05
C ILE A 164 -3.66 -12.36 -0.84
N VAL A 165 -2.48 -11.80 -1.08
CA VAL A 165 -1.49 -11.45 -0.04
C VAL A 165 -0.93 -10.05 -0.23
N THR A 166 -0.43 -9.47 0.83
CA THR A 166 0.27 -8.19 0.87
C THR A 166 1.77 -8.44 1.04
N TYR A 167 2.58 -7.81 0.18
CA TYR A 167 4.03 -8.03 0.17
C TYR A 167 4.79 -6.78 -0.31
N PRO A 168 5.58 -6.10 0.54
CA PRO A 168 5.74 -6.33 1.97
C PRO A 168 4.53 -5.81 2.76
N ASN A 169 4.47 -6.14 4.05
CA ASN A 169 3.52 -5.49 4.96
C ASN A 169 3.92 -4.02 5.21
N TYR A 170 3.07 -3.27 5.94
CA TYR A 170 3.32 -1.83 6.18
C TYR A 170 4.62 -1.54 6.95
N TYR A 171 5.10 -2.49 7.77
CA TYR A 171 6.34 -2.40 8.55
C TYR A 171 7.57 -2.83 7.73
N GLY A 172 7.41 -3.15 6.44
CA GLY A 172 8.50 -3.62 5.58
C GLY A 172 8.81 -5.11 5.73
N LEU A 173 8.00 -5.87 6.46
CA LEU A 173 8.25 -7.29 6.71
C LEU A 173 7.76 -8.12 5.52
N CYS A 174 8.57 -9.09 5.10
CA CYS A 174 8.33 -9.91 3.93
C CYS A 174 8.06 -11.36 4.34
N SER A 175 6.87 -11.88 4.00
CA SER A 175 6.58 -13.32 4.04
C SER A 175 7.42 -14.08 3.01
N ASP A 176 7.59 -15.39 3.18
CA ASP A 176 8.16 -16.26 2.12
C ASP A 176 7.15 -16.41 0.96
N LEU A 177 7.07 -15.36 0.14
CA LEU A 177 6.15 -15.27 -0.97
C LEU A 177 6.42 -16.37 -2.01
N LYS A 178 7.67 -16.80 -2.17
CA LYS A 178 8.01 -17.87 -3.12
C LYS A 178 7.39 -19.20 -2.69
N SER A 179 7.47 -19.54 -1.40
CA SER A 179 6.79 -20.72 -0.86
C SER A 179 5.27 -20.61 -0.95
N ILE A 180 4.69 -19.43 -0.66
CA ILE A 180 3.25 -19.18 -0.82
C ILE A 180 2.83 -19.46 -2.27
N ILE A 181 3.55 -18.92 -3.26
CA ILE A 181 3.29 -19.15 -4.70
C ILE A 181 3.35 -20.64 -5.04
N ASN A 182 4.41 -21.34 -4.63
CA ASN A 182 4.60 -22.75 -4.96
C ASN A 182 3.50 -23.64 -4.34
N ILE A 183 3.12 -23.36 -3.09
CA ILE A 183 2.04 -24.09 -2.40
C ILE A 183 0.70 -23.82 -3.09
N SER A 184 0.33 -22.57 -3.31
CA SER A 184 -0.95 -22.19 -3.97
C SER A 184 -1.10 -22.85 -5.34
N ARG A 185 -0.04 -22.81 -6.16
CA ARG A 185 -0.04 -23.43 -7.50
C ARG A 185 -0.24 -24.93 -7.46
N LYS A 186 0.31 -25.63 -6.46
CA LYS A 186 0.09 -27.08 -6.29
C LYS A 186 -1.39 -27.43 -6.10
N TYR A 187 -2.20 -26.50 -5.58
CA TYR A 187 -3.64 -26.67 -5.42
C TYR A 187 -4.45 -25.95 -6.50
N GLY A 188 -3.82 -25.50 -7.59
CA GLY A 188 -4.50 -24.84 -8.72
C GLY A 188 -4.98 -23.42 -8.42
N MET A 189 -4.46 -22.77 -7.38
CA MET A 189 -4.83 -21.41 -6.99
C MET A 189 -3.87 -20.39 -7.62
N LYS A 190 -4.42 -19.29 -8.13
CA LYS A 190 -3.64 -18.10 -8.52
C LYS A 190 -3.11 -17.37 -7.28
N VAL A 191 -2.04 -16.62 -7.41
CA VAL A 191 -1.53 -15.72 -6.35
C VAL A 191 -1.56 -14.27 -6.82
N LEU A 192 -2.39 -13.48 -6.15
CA LEU A 192 -2.62 -12.06 -6.41
C LEU A 192 -1.93 -11.26 -5.29
N VAL A 193 -1.06 -10.32 -5.64
CA VAL A 193 -0.22 -9.63 -4.66
C VAL A 193 -0.48 -8.12 -4.66
N ASP A 194 -0.94 -7.61 -3.52
CA ASP A 194 -0.87 -6.18 -3.23
C ASP A 194 0.54 -5.85 -2.75
N SER A 195 1.36 -5.36 -3.69
CA SER A 195 2.73 -4.92 -3.47
C SER A 195 2.84 -3.40 -3.45
N ALA A 196 1.83 -2.70 -2.91
CA ALA A 196 1.79 -1.24 -2.89
C ALA A 196 3.06 -0.59 -2.34
N HIS A 197 3.72 -1.21 -1.36
CA HIS A 197 4.96 -0.71 -0.75
C HIS A 197 6.25 -1.23 -1.41
N GLY A 198 6.15 -2.14 -2.38
CA GLY A 198 7.29 -2.86 -2.96
C GLY A 198 7.68 -2.42 -4.37
N SER A 199 7.36 -1.20 -4.82
CA SER A 199 7.65 -0.79 -6.20
C SER A 199 9.15 -0.74 -6.53
N HIS A 200 10.01 -0.54 -5.53
CA HIS A 200 11.47 -0.54 -5.68
C HIS A 200 12.11 -1.93 -5.52
N PHE A 201 11.32 -2.98 -5.27
CA PHE A 201 11.83 -4.33 -5.02
C PHE A 201 12.49 -4.92 -6.27
N GLY A 202 13.55 -5.69 -6.05
CA GLY A 202 14.34 -6.32 -7.12
C GLY A 202 15.31 -5.38 -7.86
N VAL A 203 15.52 -4.15 -7.38
CA VAL A 203 16.47 -3.19 -7.97
C VAL A 203 17.92 -3.37 -7.47
N SER A 204 18.09 -3.94 -6.27
CA SER A 204 19.39 -4.28 -5.68
C SER A 204 19.26 -5.56 -4.86
N ASN A 205 20.36 -6.31 -4.72
CA ASN A 205 20.46 -7.48 -3.84
C ASN A 205 20.27 -7.13 -2.36
N ASN A 206 20.40 -5.86 -1.99
CA ASN A 206 20.18 -5.38 -0.62
C ASN A 206 18.70 -5.07 -0.33
N ILE A 207 17.81 -5.21 -1.31
CA ILE A 207 16.36 -5.00 -1.20
C ILE A 207 15.66 -6.32 -1.49
N PRO A 208 14.50 -6.61 -0.88
CA PRO A 208 13.74 -7.81 -1.20
C PRO A 208 13.41 -7.92 -2.70
N GLU A 209 13.22 -9.15 -3.17
CA GLU A 209 12.90 -9.42 -4.57
C GLU A 209 11.46 -9.03 -4.90
N SER A 210 11.22 -8.59 -6.15
CA SER A 210 9.91 -8.21 -6.65
C SER A 210 8.94 -9.40 -6.72
N ALA A 211 7.69 -9.19 -6.31
CA ALA A 211 6.63 -10.20 -6.42
C ALA A 211 6.41 -10.67 -7.88
N VAL A 212 6.68 -9.82 -8.87
CA VAL A 212 6.60 -10.18 -10.29
C VAL A 212 7.63 -11.25 -10.62
N LYS A 213 8.90 -11.01 -10.26
CA LYS A 213 10.03 -11.94 -10.49
C LYS A 213 9.92 -13.22 -9.66
N LEU A 214 9.36 -13.13 -8.44
CA LEU A 214 9.05 -14.31 -7.63
C LEU A 214 7.98 -15.21 -8.26
N GLY A 215 7.20 -14.66 -9.20
CA GLY A 215 6.28 -15.38 -10.04
C GLY A 215 4.83 -15.32 -9.56
N ALA A 216 4.40 -14.25 -8.90
CA ALA A 216 2.98 -14.00 -8.67
C ALA A 216 2.23 -13.84 -10.01
N ASP A 217 0.93 -14.17 -10.05
CA ASP A 217 0.13 -14.15 -11.28
C ASP A 217 -0.27 -12.72 -11.68
N MET A 218 -0.56 -11.87 -10.70
CA MET A 218 -0.77 -10.44 -10.86
C MET A 218 -0.24 -9.67 -9.64
N VAL A 219 0.32 -8.48 -9.89
CA VAL A 219 0.95 -7.66 -8.84
C VAL A 219 0.59 -6.20 -9.02
N VAL A 220 0.16 -5.54 -7.95
CA VAL A 220 -0.15 -4.10 -7.93
C VAL A 220 0.89 -3.37 -7.08
N MET A 221 1.40 -2.23 -7.55
CA MET A 221 2.44 -1.45 -6.87
C MET A 221 2.11 0.03 -6.84
N SER A 222 2.29 0.73 -5.71
CA SER A 222 2.14 2.20 -5.68
C SER A 222 3.48 2.84 -6.00
N VAL A 223 3.53 3.61 -7.08
CA VAL A 223 4.78 4.24 -7.54
C VAL A 223 5.15 5.40 -6.63
N HIS A 224 4.18 6.29 -6.35
CA HIS A 224 4.36 7.47 -5.49
C HIS A 224 4.81 7.21 -4.05
N LYS A 225 4.75 5.96 -3.57
CA LYS A 225 5.16 5.64 -2.20
C LYS A 225 6.68 5.59 -2.05
N THR A 226 7.40 5.10 -3.04
CA THR A 226 8.86 4.88 -2.92
C THR A 226 9.66 5.37 -4.13
N LEU A 227 9.00 5.82 -5.20
CA LEU A 227 9.61 6.27 -6.45
C LEU A 227 9.28 7.75 -6.73
N PRO A 228 10.04 8.45 -7.60
CA PRO A 228 9.82 9.86 -7.90
C PRO A 228 8.59 10.03 -8.81
N SER A 229 7.39 9.94 -8.22
CA SER A 229 6.12 9.99 -8.93
C SER A 229 5.03 10.64 -8.07
N PHE A 230 4.04 11.27 -8.70
CA PHE A 230 2.98 12.00 -8.01
C PHE A 230 1.98 11.07 -7.33
N THR A 231 1.38 11.52 -6.23
CA THR A 231 0.28 10.81 -5.56
C THR A 231 -0.79 10.34 -6.55
N GLN A 232 -1.43 9.20 -6.25
CA GLN A 232 -2.38 8.47 -7.12
C GLN A 232 -1.75 7.62 -8.23
N THR A 233 -0.43 7.57 -8.35
CA THR A 233 0.22 6.69 -9.34
C THR A 233 0.45 5.27 -8.84
N ALA A 234 0.16 4.28 -9.69
CA ALA A 234 0.41 2.87 -9.42
C ALA A 234 0.71 2.10 -10.72
N TYR A 235 1.33 0.93 -10.60
CA TYR A 235 1.46 -0.05 -11.67
C TYR A 235 0.60 -1.27 -11.38
N LEU A 236 0.10 -1.89 -12.44
CA LEU A 236 -0.39 -3.26 -12.42
C LEU A 236 0.46 -4.10 -13.37
N HIS A 237 0.89 -5.27 -12.91
CA HIS A 237 1.63 -6.25 -13.69
C HIS A 237 0.81 -7.53 -13.80
N VAL A 238 0.64 -8.03 -15.02
CA VAL A 238 0.03 -9.33 -15.32
C VAL A 238 1.13 -10.27 -15.77
N ASN A 239 1.26 -11.43 -15.12
CA ASN A 239 2.35 -12.38 -15.35
C ASN A 239 1.91 -13.64 -16.12
N ASN A 240 0.66 -13.67 -16.57
CA ASN A 240 0.07 -14.79 -17.30
C ASN A 240 -0.75 -14.28 -18.49
N GLU A 241 -0.78 -15.01 -19.60
CA GLU A 241 -1.46 -14.55 -20.82
C GLU A 241 -2.99 -14.65 -20.72
N HIS A 242 -3.49 -15.57 -19.91
CA HIS A 242 -4.92 -15.89 -19.80
C HIS A 242 -5.75 -14.74 -19.21
N ASP A 243 -5.19 -13.97 -18.28
CA ASP A 243 -5.90 -12.89 -17.59
C ASP A 243 -5.82 -11.54 -18.32
N ILE A 244 -4.98 -11.39 -19.36
CA ILE A 244 -4.73 -10.10 -20.03
C ILE A 244 -6.03 -9.50 -20.58
N SER A 245 -6.83 -10.25 -21.34
CA SER A 245 -8.05 -9.72 -21.95
C SER A 245 -9.08 -9.27 -20.91
N ARG A 246 -9.14 -9.93 -19.75
CA ARG A 246 -10.02 -9.53 -18.65
C ARG A 246 -9.44 -8.33 -17.89
N ALA A 247 -8.13 -8.27 -17.72
CA ALA A 247 -7.44 -7.12 -17.15
C ALA A 247 -7.67 -5.87 -18.01
N ASP A 248 -7.59 -5.98 -19.33
CA ASP A 248 -7.91 -4.90 -20.28
C ASP A 248 -9.35 -4.41 -20.07
N LEU A 249 -10.33 -5.32 -20.08
CA LEU A 249 -11.74 -4.98 -19.85
C LEU A 249 -11.94 -4.16 -18.55
N TYR A 250 -11.44 -4.67 -17.42
CA TYR A 250 -11.64 -4.01 -16.13
C TYR A 250 -10.77 -2.76 -15.96
N PHE A 251 -9.63 -2.68 -16.63
CA PHE A 251 -8.81 -1.46 -16.71
C PHE A 251 -9.63 -0.32 -17.33
N HIS A 252 -10.33 -0.56 -18.44
CA HIS A 252 -11.23 0.44 -19.03
C HIS A 252 -12.41 0.81 -18.14
N MET A 253 -12.92 -0.12 -17.34
CA MET A 253 -14.06 0.13 -16.45
C MET A 253 -13.72 0.92 -15.19
N PHE A 254 -12.52 0.74 -14.64
CA PHE A 254 -12.16 1.29 -13.33
C PHE A 254 -11.26 2.52 -13.38
N LEU A 255 -10.63 2.83 -14.51
CA LEU A 255 -9.82 4.04 -14.66
C LEU A 255 -10.64 5.20 -15.24
N SER A 256 -10.16 6.41 -14.98
CA SER A 256 -10.71 7.63 -15.57
C SER A 256 -10.54 7.64 -17.09
N THR A 257 -11.60 7.99 -17.81
CA THR A 257 -11.59 8.28 -19.26
C THR A 257 -10.93 9.63 -19.61
N SER A 258 -10.38 10.31 -18.61
CA SER A 258 -9.55 11.52 -18.75
C SER A 258 -8.40 11.39 -17.75
N PRO A 259 -7.37 10.61 -18.08
CA PRO A 259 -6.27 10.31 -17.20
C PRO A 259 -5.32 11.51 -17.09
N SER A 260 -4.66 11.62 -15.95
CA SER A 260 -3.65 12.67 -15.78
C SER A 260 -2.37 12.29 -16.52
N TYR A 261 -2.07 13.01 -17.61
CA TYR A 261 -0.81 12.87 -18.34
C TYR A 261 0.41 13.23 -17.47
N LEU A 262 0.23 14.16 -16.52
CA LEU A 262 1.24 14.46 -15.52
C LEU A 262 1.59 13.21 -14.67
N ALA A 263 0.57 12.47 -14.25
CA ALA A 263 0.75 11.22 -13.52
C ALA A 263 1.45 10.16 -14.39
N LEU A 264 1.02 9.99 -15.65
CA LEU A 264 1.63 9.08 -16.63
C LEU A 264 3.12 9.39 -16.85
N CYS A 265 3.48 10.64 -17.12
CA CYS A 265 4.87 11.06 -17.30
C CYS A 265 5.73 10.81 -16.05
N SER A 266 5.20 11.09 -14.86
CA SER A 266 5.93 10.84 -13.61
C SER A 266 6.18 9.35 -13.36
N MET A 267 5.25 8.50 -13.79
CA MET A 267 5.39 7.05 -13.74
C MET A 267 6.40 6.53 -14.76
N ASP A 268 6.41 7.06 -15.97
CA ASP A 268 7.43 6.73 -16.97
C ASP A 268 8.83 7.08 -16.46
N TYR A 269 8.96 8.26 -15.86
CA TYR A 269 10.19 8.69 -15.20
C TYR A 269 10.58 7.81 -14.01
N GLY A 270 9.61 7.42 -13.16
CA GLY A 270 9.85 6.52 -12.03
C GLY A 270 10.45 5.17 -12.44
N ARG A 271 9.94 4.59 -13.54
CA ARG A 271 10.49 3.35 -14.13
C ARG A 271 11.90 3.57 -14.67
N PHE A 272 12.12 4.63 -15.45
CA PHE A 272 13.45 4.97 -15.97
C PHE A 272 14.46 5.20 -14.85
N TYR A 273 14.08 5.91 -13.78
CA TYR A 273 14.94 6.15 -12.63
C TYR A 273 15.42 4.84 -11.99
N LEU A 274 14.50 3.89 -11.76
CA LEU A 274 14.87 2.59 -11.23
C LEU A 274 15.82 1.83 -12.16
N GLU A 275 15.54 1.84 -13.46
CA GLU A 275 16.34 1.16 -14.49
C GLU A 275 17.77 1.70 -14.56
N LYS A 276 17.95 3.02 -14.46
CA LYS A 276 19.27 3.67 -14.64
C LYS A 276 20.06 3.88 -13.36
N TYR A 277 19.38 4.27 -12.28
CA TYR A 277 20.03 4.78 -11.07
C TYR A 277 19.67 3.97 -9.83
N GLY A 278 18.54 3.27 -9.87
CA GLY A 278 17.94 2.63 -8.69
C GLY A 278 18.91 1.77 -7.90
N LYS A 279 19.69 0.90 -8.54
CA LYS A 279 20.64 0.02 -7.83
C LYS A 279 21.62 0.83 -6.97
N ASN A 280 22.32 1.79 -7.58
CA ASN A 280 23.37 2.56 -6.91
C ASN A 280 22.80 3.48 -5.83
N ASP A 281 21.69 4.14 -6.13
CA ASP A 281 21.07 5.11 -5.24
C ASP A 281 20.46 4.45 -4.00
N TYR A 282 19.81 3.29 -4.17
CA TYR A 282 19.32 2.51 -3.03
C TYR A 282 20.45 1.86 -2.23
N ASP A 283 21.53 1.37 -2.85
CA ASP A 283 22.71 0.86 -2.13
C ASP A 283 23.36 1.96 -1.27
N LYS A 284 23.41 3.19 -1.79
CA LYS A 284 23.88 4.38 -1.05
C LYS A 284 22.95 4.72 0.11
N LEU A 285 21.63 4.73 -0.11
CA LEU A 285 20.64 4.94 0.95
C LEU A 285 20.80 3.91 2.08
N ILE A 286 20.93 2.63 1.73
CA ILE A 286 21.10 1.54 2.71
C ILE A 286 22.39 1.72 3.52
N SER A 287 23.46 2.21 2.88
CA SER A 287 24.71 2.54 3.59
C SER A 287 24.49 3.66 4.63
N ILE A 288 23.69 4.68 4.31
CA ILE A 288 23.32 5.74 5.26
C ILE A 288 22.45 5.16 6.39
N ILE A 289 21.43 4.37 6.05
CA ILE A 289 20.54 3.70 7.00
C ILE A 289 21.33 2.89 8.03
N ASN A 290 22.31 2.10 7.59
CA ASN A 290 23.13 1.29 8.50
C ASN A 290 23.91 2.15 9.50
N VAL A 291 24.50 3.27 9.06
CA VAL A 291 25.21 4.21 9.96
C VAL A 291 24.27 4.78 11.02
N PHE A 292 23.09 5.23 10.63
CA PHE A 292 22.14 5.84 11.56
C PHE A 292 21.37 4.83 12.41
N THR A 293 21.26 3.58 11.96
CA THR A 293 20.75 2.48 12.75
C THR A 293 21.61 2.27 13.98
N HIS A 294 22.94 2.20 13.82
CA HIS A 294 23.87 2.07 14.94
C HIS A 294 23.80 3.27 15.90
N LYS A 295 23.68 4.49 15.37
CA LYS A 295 23.54 5.70 16.19
C LYS A 295 22.23 5.69 16.99
N ILE A 296 21.10 5.41 16.36
CA ILE A 296 19.79 5.42 17.02
C ILE A 296 19.67 4.28 18.04
N ASN A 297 20.23 3.10 17.75
CA ASN A 297 20.29 1.99 18.71
C ASN A 297 21.13 2.28 19.96
N SER A 298 21.94 3.35 19.96
CA SER A 298 22.67 3.81 21.16
C SER A 298 21.84 4.73 22.07
N ILE A 299 20.65 5.16 21.62
CA ILE A 299 19.73 5.97 22.40
C ILE A 299 18.88 5.05 23.28
N ASN A 300 18.94 5.23 24.60
CA ASN A 300 18.14 4.45 25.53
C ASN A 300 16.63 4.62 25.26
N GLY A 301 15.87 3.53 25.34
CA GLY A 301 14.42 3.54 25.18
C GLY A 301 13.91 3.37 23.75
N MET A 302 14.79 3.22 22.76
CA MET A 302 14.41 2.97 21.36
C MET A 302 15.42 2.10 20.60
N LYS A 303 14.93 1.42 19.57
CA LYS A 303 15.74 0.63 18.64
C LYS A 303 15.13 0.64 17.24
N ILE A 304 15.97 0.42 16.25
CA ILE A 304 15.54 0.17 14.88
C ILE A 304 15.26 -1.33 14.71
N VAL A 305 14.12 -1.62 14.09
CA VAL A 305 13.80 -2.97 13.61
C VAL A 305 14.51 -3.14 12.27
N ASP A 306 15.41 -4.11 12.18
CA ASP A 306 16.24 -4.34 11.01
C ASP A 306 16.25 -5.82 10.58
N ARG A 307 17.09 -6.18 9.61
CA ARG A 307 17.22 -7.57 9.14
C ARG A 307 17.73 -8.56 10.20
N THR A 308 18.32 -8.11 11.31
CA THR A 308 18.69 -9.00 12.42
C THR A 308 17.45 -9.47 13.18
N TYR A 309 16.41 -8.62 13.28
CA TYR A 309 15.10 -9.00 13.78
C TYR A 309 14.48 -10.09 12.89
N ALA A 310 14.58 -9.95 11.56
CA ALA A 310 14.05 -10.93 10.61
C ALA A 310 14.59 -12.35 10.82
N LYS A 311 15.90 -12.48 11.07
CA LYS A 311 16.55 -13.80 11.29
C LYS A 311 16.06 -14.52 12.55
N ASN A 312 15.52 -13.79 13.51
CA ASN A 312 15.13 -14.32 14.82
C ASN A 312 13.62 -14.51 14.97
N PHE A 313 12.82 -14.14 13.95
CA PHE A 313 11.36 -14.18 14.02
C PHE A 313 10.78 -15.30 13.15
N LYS A 314 9.85 -16.09 13.72
CA LYS A 314 9.25 -17.24 13.03
C LYS A 314 8.53 -16.80 11.75
N PHE A 315 8.80 -17.50 10.65
CA PHE A 315 8.21 -17.29 9.30
C PHE A 315 8.56 -15.98 8.59
N LEU A 316 9.30 -15.06 9.22
CA LEU A 316 9.76 -13.85 8.57
C LEU A 316 10.93 -14.18 7.63
N TRP A 317 10.77 -13.89 6.35
CA TRP A 317 11.72 -14.27 5.31
C TRP A 317 12.77 -13.19 5.06
N ASP A 318 12.32 -11.95 4.89
CA ASP A 318 13.18 -10.78 4.67
C ASP A 318 12.51 -9.52 5.22
N MET A 319 13.24 -8.41 5.22
CA MET A 319 12.75 -7.09 5.58
C MET A 319 13.30 -6.04 4.62
N ASP A 320 12.42 -5.13 4.19
CA ASP A 320 12.76 -3.92 3.44
C ASP A 320 13.52 -2.94 4.36
N PRO A 321 14.82 -2.70 4.12
CA PRO A 321 15.60 -1.78 4.96
C PRO A 321 15.15 -0.32 4.82
N THR A 322 14.44 0.03 3.74
CA THR A 322 13.94 1.39 3.51
C THR A 322 12.66 1.67 4.29
N ARG A 323 12.08 0.64 4.90
CA ARG A 323 11.05 0.77 5.93
C ARG A 323 11.69 0.91 7.31
N TYR A 324 11.95 2.16 7.67
CA TYR A 324 12.68 2.50 8.89
C TYR A 324 11.73 2.57 10.09
N VAL A 325 11.68 1.47 10.85
CA VAL A 325 10.78 1.33 11.99
C VAL A 325 11.56 1.56 13.28
N ILE A 326 11.23 2.65 13.98
CA ILE A 326 11.74 2.97 15.32
C ILE A 326 10.78 2.36 16.34
N ASN A 327 11.18 1.26 16.97
CA ASN A 327 10.45 0.60 18.04
C ASN A 327 10.91 1.16 19.40
N LEU A 328 9.96 1.57 20.23
CA LEU A 328 10.21 2.09 21.57
C LEU A 328 10.09 0.97 22.61
N ASP A 329 10.91 1.08 23.66
CA ASP A 329 10.80 0.17 24.81
C ASP A 329 9.43 0.30 25.48
N ARG A 330 9.03 -0.79 26.16
CA ARG A 330 7.74 -0.86 26.85
C ARG A 330 7.61 0.27 27.86
N GLY A 331 6.53 1.02 27.74
CA GLY A 331 6.21 2.13 28.65
C GLY A 331 6.45 3.51 28.04
N TYR A 332 7.07 3.63 26.86
CA TYR A 332 7.12 4.88 26.11
C TYR A 332 6.01 4.96 25.06
N SER A 333 5.63 6.19 24.70
CA SER A 333 4.55 6.49 23.76
C SER A 333 5.10 6.92 22.40
N ALA A 334 4.91 6.08 21.38
CA ALA A 334 5.29 6.44 20.01
C ALA A 334 4.47 7.64 19.48
N GLY A 335 3.22 7.79 19.92
CA GLY A 335 2.39 8.94 19.59
C GLY A 335 2.87 10.27 20.20
N SER A 336 3.44 10.24 21.40
CA SER A 336 4.05 11.42 22.01
C SER A 336 5.35 11.81 21.30
N LEU A 337 6.19 10.83 20.98
CA LEU A 337 7.42 11.06 20.21
C LEU A 337 7.12 11.58 18.79
N SER A 338 6.12 11.02 18.12
CA SER A 338 5.62 11.50 16.82
C SER A 338 5.24 12.99 16.85
N LYS A 339 4.51 13.44 17.88
CA LYS A 339 4.19 14.88 18.07
C LYS A 339 5.42 15.73 18.32
N TYR A 340 6.38 15.22 19.09
CA TYR A 340 7.64 15.89 19.32
C TYR A 340 8.47 16.04 18.02
N LEU A 341 8.57 14.98 17.21
CA LEU A 341 9.18 15.04 15.88
C LEU A 341 8.48 16.08 14.99
N ARG A 342 7.14 16.09 14.98
CA ARG A 342 6.36 17.07 14.21
C ARG A 342 6.63 18.51 14.64
N LYS A 343 6.72 18.77 15.95
CA LYS A 343 7.08 20.09 16.50
C LYS A 343 8.47 20.54 16.03
N ASN A 344 9.39 19.60 15.86
CA ASN A 344 10.74 19.82 15.31
C ASN A 344 10.82 19.76 13.76
N LYS A 345 9.65 19.82 13.10
CA LYS A 345 9.48 19.80 11.63
C LYS A 345 9.92 18.51 10.95
N ILE A 346 9.87 17.38 11.65
CA ILE A 346 10.05 16.05 11.08
C ILE A 346 8.68 15.40 10.95
N GLN A 347 8.30 15.05 9.72
CA GLN A 347 7.07 14.32 9.44
C GLN A 347 7.41 12.83 9.31
N ILE A 348 6.75 11.99 10.10
CA ILE A 348 6.79 10.53 9.93
C ILE A 348 5.61 10.06 9.09
N GLU A 349 5.67 8.82 8.64
CA GLU A 349 4.57 8.19 7.90
C GLU A 349 3.41 7.85 8.85
N MET A 350 3.70 7.08 9.89
CA MET A 350 2.72 6.71 10.89
C MET A 350 3.36 6.37 12.23
N ASN A 351 2.54 6.28 13.26
CA ASN A 351 2.89 5.62 14.50
C ASN A 351 1.72 4.77 14.98
N ASP A 352 2.05 3.71 15.72
CA ASP A 352 1.08 3.01 16.57
C ASP A 352 1.40 3.31 18.04
N GLY A 353 1.13 2.38 18.97
CA GLY A 353 1.43 2.54 20.39
C GLY A 353 2.92 2.50 20.73
N SER A 354 3.72 1.74 19.97
CA SER A 354 5.13 1.47 20.30
C SER A 354 6.08 1.65 19.12
N ASN A 355 5.58 1.83 17.90
CA ASN A 355 6.40 2.01 16.70
C ASN A 355 6.16 3.36 16.05
N LEU A 356 7.23 3.95 15.52
CA LEU A 356 7.19 5.00 14.52
C LEU A 356 7.69 4.39 13.21
N VAL A 357 6.92 4.54 12.14
CA VAL A 357 7.29 4.05 10.82
C VAL A 357 7.64 5.25 9.95
N LEU A 358 8.78 5.16 9.27
CA LEU A 358 9.22 6.12 8.28
C LEU A 358 9.36 5.41 6.93
N ILE A 359 8.96 6.08 5.85
CA ILE A 359 9.25 5.67 4.47
C ILE A 359 10.52 6.39 4.04
N LEU A 360 11.57 5.65 3.75
CA LEU A 360 12.79 6.22 3.18
C LEU A 360 12.82 5.98 1.68
N SER A 361 13.44 6.92 0.97
CA SER A 361 13.73 6.81 -0.45
C SER A 361 15.15 7.33 -0.71
N PRO A 362 15.75 7.08 -1.88
CA PRO A 362 17.08 7.59 -2.16
C PRO A 362 17.20 9.12 -2.20
N PHE A 363 16.06 9.82 -2.17
CA PHE A 363 15.96 11.27 -2.12
C PHE A 363 16.14 11.84 -0.70
N ASN A 364 16.20 10.99 0.32
CA ASN A 364 16.56 11.40 1.67
C ASN A 364 18.09 11.54 1.79
N SER A 365 18.53 12.75 2.10
CA SER A 365 19.95 13.11 2.22
C SER A 365 20.53 12.67 3.56
N ARG A 366 21.87 12.59 3.66
CA ARG A 366 22.53 12.33 4.94
C ARG A 366 22.17 13.37 6.00
N ASP A 367 22.00 14.62 5.60
CA ASP A 367 21.63 15.73 6.49
C ASP A 367 20.22 15.54 7.08
N ASP A 368 19.29 14.94 6.33
CA ASP A 368 17.96 14.57 6.85
C ASP A 368 18.08 13.55 7.98
N PHE A 369 18.97 12.56 7.84
CA PHE A 369 19.24 11.58 8.90
C PHE A 369 19.98 12.19 10.09
N GLU A 370 20.93 13.09 9.86
CA GLU A 370 21.62 13.82 10.93
C GLU A 370 20.62 14.62 11.77
N ARG A 371 19.72 15.35 11.11
CA ARG A 371 18.64 16.07 11.77
C ARG A 371 17.69 15.15 12.54
N LEU A 372 17.28 14.03 11.94
CA LEU A 372 16.44 13.05 12.62
C LEU A 372 17.11 12.51 13.88
N TYR A 373 18.37 12.11 13.77
CA TYR A 373 19.15 11.60 14.90
C TYR A 373 19.30 12.63 16.02
N GLU A 374 19.66 13.88 15.71
CA GLU A 374 19.82 14.91 16.74
C GLU A 374 18.51 15.23 17.46
N VAL A 375 17.37 15.23 16.74
CA VAL A 375 16.06 15.41 17.38
C VAL A 375 15.71 14.21 18.26
N LEU A 376 15.94 12.97 17.81
CA LEU A 376 15.69 11.77 18.61
C LEU A 376 16.56 11.72 19.87
N LYS A 377 17.85 12.02 19.73
CA LYS A 377 18.83 12.05 20.81
C LYS A 377 18.46 13.05 21.91
N ASN A 378 17.92 14.20 21.53
CA ASN A 378 17.50 15.27 22.45
C ASN A 378 16.02 15.15 22.86
N SER A 379 15.35 14.05 22.52
CA SER A 379 13.94 13.87 22.88
C SER A 379 13.80 13.63 24.39
N PRO A 380 12.82 14.28 25.07
CA PRO A 380 12.55 14.04 26.48
C PRO A 380 11.76 12.73 26.66
N LEU A 381 12.33 11.61 26.22
CA LEU A 381 11.64 10.31 26.16
C LEU A 381 11.13 9.86 27.53
N GLU A 382 11.86 10.17 28.60
CA GLU A 382 11.45 9.90 29.99
C GLU A 382 10.14 10.59 30.41
N GLU A 383 9.80 11.71 29.79
CA GLU A 383 8.54 12.42 30.02
C GLU A 383 7.40 11.86 29.14
N MET A 384 7.71 11.01 28.15
CA MET A 384 6.76 10.46 27.17
C MET A 384 6.26 9.07 27.56
N LYS A 385 5.95 8.86 28.84
CA LYS A 385 5.48 7.57 29.36
C LYS A 385 4.01 7.32 29.02
N SER A 386 3.67 6.06 28.78
CA SER A 386 2.29 5.59 28.59
C SER A 386 2.09 4.22 29.23
N LYS A 387 0.82 3.88 29.49
CA LYS A 387 0.47 2.52 29.89
C LYS A 387 0.69 1.61 28.69
N TYR A 388 1.63 0.67 28.81
CA TYR A 388 1.80 -0.38 27.82
C TYR A 388 0.56 -1.29 27.82
N VAL A 389 -0.05 -1.45 26.66
CA VAL A 389 -1.10 -2.45 26.44
C VAL A 389 -0.56 -3.43 25.42
N GLN A 390 -0.30 -4.66 25.88
CA GLN A 390 0.07 -5.74 24.98
C GLN A 390 -1.08 -6.00 24.02
N ASN A 391 -0.76 -6.13 22.73
CA ASN A 391 -1.76 -6.04 21.70
C ASN A 391 -2.83 -7.10 21.86
N ILE A 392 -4.05 -6.60 21.72
CA ILE A 392 -5.29 -7.33 21.62
C ILE A 392 -5.52 -7.64 20.14
N TYR A 393 -4.48 -8.13 19.46
CA TYR A 393 -4.71 -8.76 18.15
C TYR A 393 -5.38 -10.09 18.45
N HIS A 394 -6.67 -10.08 18.22
CA HIS A 394 -7.53 -11.19 18.54
C HIS A 394 -7.66 -12.10 17.33
N LYS A 395 -8.05 -13.34 17.62
CA LYS A 395 -8.44 -14.31 16.62
C LYS A 395 -9.40 -13.65 15.63
N ILE A 396 -9.25 -13.96 14.35
CA ILE A 396 -10.10 -13.40 13.30
C ILE A 396 -11.58 -13.59 13.69
N PRO A 397 -12.38 -12.52 13.73
CA PRO A 397 -13.81 -12.60 14.01
C PRO A 397 -14.51 -13.62 13.12
N GLU A 398 -15.48 -14.35 13.67
CA GLU A 398 -16.22 -15.35 12.91
C GLU A 398 -17.07 -14.67 11.83
N VAL A 399 -16.91 -15.09 10.57
CA VAL A 399 -17.75 -14.63 9.45
C VAL A 399 -19.12 -15.30 9.56
N LYS A 400 -20.17 -14.55 9.90
CA LYS A 400 -21.55 -15.06 10.04
C LYS A 400 -22.35 -15.00 8.74
N ILE A 401 -22.09 -13.98 7.93
CA ILE A 401 -22.65 -13.80 6.59
C ILE A 401 -21.55 -13.27 5.66
N THR A 402 -21.69 -13.44 4.35
CA THR A 402 -20.68 -12.92 3.43
C THR A 402 -20.63 -11.38 3.51
N PRO A 403 -19.45 -10.76 3.30
CA PRO A 403 -19.36 -9.32 3.28
C PRO A 403 -20.32 -8.65 2.28
N SER A 404 -20.56 -9.27 1.12
CA SER A 404 -21.52 -8.78 0.13
C SER A 404 -22.97 -8.79 0.61
N ASP A 405 -23.37 -9.78 1.40
CA ASP A 405 -24.76 -9.87 1.92
C ASP A 405 -25.12 -8.70 2.84
N THR A 406 -24.12 -8.04 3.43
CA THR A 406 -24.32 -6.92 4.33
C THR A 406 -24.82 -5.66 3.62
N ILE A 407 -24.54 -5.51 2.32
CA ILE A 407 -24.87 -4.28 1.56
C ILE A 407 -26.38 -4.01 1.62
N ASN A 408 -27.18 -5.03 1.32
CA ASN A 408 -28.64 -4.90 1.16
C ASN A 408 -29.41 -5.14 2.47
N ARG A 409 -28.72 -5.42 3.57
CA ARG A 409 -29.36 -5.60 4.88
C ARG A 409 -29.59 -4.26 5.57
N LYS A 410 -30.68 -4.19 6.33
CA LYS A 410 -30.95 -3.07 7.24
C LYS A 410 -29.84 -3.00 8.29
N LYS A 411 -29.42 -1.77 8.58
CA LYS A 411 -28.36 -1.48 9.54
C LYS A 411 -28.85 -0.48 10.57
N GLU A 412 -28.33 -0.61 11.76
CA GLU A 412 -28.54 0.34 12.85
C GLU A 412 -27.19 0.68 13.50
N ILE A 413 -27.11 1.85 14.13
CA ILE A 413 -25.93 2.27 14.88
C ILE A 413 -26.19 1.93 16.35
N VAL A 414 -25.31 1.11 16.94
CA VAL A 414 -25.34 0.76 18.36
C VAL A 414 -24.08 1.23 19.07
N GLY A 415 -24.13 1.41 20.39
CA GLY A 415 -22.94 1.73 21.18
C GLY A 415 -21.85 0.66 21.00
N ILE A 416 -20.57 1.06 21.06
CA ILE A 416 -19.44 0.12 20.88
C ILE A 416 -19.57 -1.09 21.82
N LYS A 417 -19.93 -0.88 23.09
CA LYS A 417 -20.12 -1.97 24.07
C LYS A 417 -21.36 -2.81 23.80
N ASP A 418 -22.41 -2.22 23.26
CA ASP A 418 -23.67 -2.89 22.94
C ASP A 418 -23.60 -3.68 21.62
N SER A 419 -22.51 -3.52 20.86
CA SER A 419 -22.27 -4.23 19.61
C SER A 419 -21.82 -5.68 19.79
N VAL A 420 -21.46 -6.10 21.01
CA VAL A 420 -21.01 -7.46 21.30
C VAL A 420 -22.10 -8.48 20.94
N GLY A 421 -21.75 -9.49 20.15
CA GLY A 421 -22.67 -10.50 19.65
C GLY A 421 -23.47 -10.07 18.41
N ARG A 422 -23.31 -8.84 17.92
CA ARG A 422 -23.95 -8.34 16.69
C ARG A 422 -23.06 -8.60 15.47
N ILE A 423 -23.68 -8.62 14.29
CA ILE A 423 -22.97 -8.74 13.02
C ILE A 423 -22.59 -7.35 12.54
N CYS A 424 -21.31 -7.15 12.27
CA CYS A 424 -20.77 -5.91 11.74
C CYS A 424 -21.40 -5.56 10.37
N GLY A 425 -21.92 -4.33 10.24
CA GLY A 425 -22.51 -3.83 9.00
C GLY A 425 -21.52 -3.00 8.15
N LYS A 426 -20.46 -2.48 8.76
CA LYS A 426 -19.45 -1.62 8.14
C LYS A 426 -18.08 -1.80 8.78
N SER A 427 -17.02 -1.91 7.97
CA SER A 427 -15.67 -2.09 8.50
C SER A 427 -15.27 -1.03 9.51
N VAL A 428 -14.61 -1.44 10.60
CA VAL A 428 -13.94 -0.52 11.52
C VAL A 428 -12.44 -0.61 11.28
N ILE A 429 -11.83 0.51 10.89
CA ILE A 429 -10.47 0.53 10.33
C ILE A 429 -9.61 1.60 11.02
N PRO A 430 -8.54 1.25 11.75
CA PRO A 430 -7.51 2.20 12.15
C PRO A 430 -6.79 2.74 10.93
N TYR A 431 -6.69 4.07 10.85
CA TYR A 431 -6.06 4.74 9.72
C TYR A 431 -5.02 5.77 10.18
N PRO A 432 -3.74 5.60 9.78
CA PRO A 432 -3.13 4.42 9.11
C PRO A 432 -3.03 3.19 10.04
N PRO A 433 -2.81 1.95 9.55
CA PRO A 433 -2.44 1.56 8.16
C PRO A 433 -3.61 1.22 7.22
N GLY A 434 -4.86 1.30 7.66
CA GLY A 434 -6.01 0.96 6.81
C GLY A 434 -6.38 -0.54 6.81
N VAL A 435 -5.93 -1.29 7.82
CA VAL A 435 -6.20 -2.71 8.01
C VAL A 435 -7.39 -2.86 8.97
N PRO A 436 -8.49 -3.53 8.60
CA PRO A 436 -9.67 -3.55 9.46
C PRO A 436 -9.52 -4.41 10.71
N ILE A 437 -10.07 -3.90 11.82
CA ILE A 437 -10.25 -4.66 13.06
C ILE A 437 -11.36 -5.69 12.85
N VAL A 438 -12.50 -5.23 12.32
CA VAL A 438 -13.66 -6.05 11.98
C VAL A 438 -14.21 -5.61 10.62
N CYS A 439 -14.65 -6.58 9.83
CA CYS A 439 -15.20 -6.42 8.49
C CYS A 439 -16.71 -6.67 8.48
N PRO A 440 -17.46 -6.14 7.48
CA PRO A 440 -18.87 -6.44 7.31
C PRO A 440 -19.11 -7.96 7.24
N GLY A 441 -20.13 -8.42 7.96
CA GLY A 441 -20.53 -9.83 8.01
C GLY A 441 -19.87 -10.63 9.13
N GLU A 442 -18.88 -10.04 9.82
CA GLU A 442 -18.23 -10.66 10.98
C GLU A 442 -18.97 -10.40 12.29
N LEU A 443 -18.88 -11.36 13.21
CA LEU A 443 -19.40 -11.24 14.57
C LEU A 443 -18.48 -10.32 15.40
N ILE A 444 -19.05 -9.27 15.99
CA ILE A 444 -18.31 -8.41 16.90
C ILE A 444 -18.23 -9.10 18.27
N ASP A 445 -17.03 -9.50 18.68
CA ASP A 445 -16.80 -10.09 19.99
C ASP A 445 -16.22 -9.09 21.00
N LEU A 446 -15.98 -9.54 22.24
CA LEU A 446 -15.39 -8.71 23.28
C LEU A 446 -13.97 -8.23 22.94
N ASN A 447 -13.24 -8.97 22.10
CA ASN A 447 -11.89 -8.60 21.74
C ASN A 447 -11.88 -7.49 20.70
N VAL A 448 -12.76 -7.55 19.69
CA VAL A 448 -12.99 -6.46 18.73
C VAL A 448 -13.26 -5.15 19.48
N VAL A 449 -14.19 -5.18 20.45
CA VAL A 449 -14.53 -3.99 21.27
C VAL A 449 -13.31 -3.46 22.02
N LYS A 450 -12.54 -4.32 22.68
CA LYS A 450 -11.32 -3.92 23.39
C LYS A 450 -10.26 -3.31 22.45
N THR A 451 -10.10 -3.86 21.25
CA THR A 451 -9.17 -3.32 20.24
C THR A 451 -9.61 -1.93 19.78
N ILE A 452 -10.92 -1.71 19.56
CA ILE A 452 -11.47 -0.41 19.20
C ILE A 452 -11.25 0.61 20.31
N GLU A 453 -11.53 0.25 21.57
CA GLU A 453 -11.29 1.10 22.74
C GLU A 453 -9.80 1.46 22.88
N TYR A 454 -8.90 0.48 22.68
CA TYR A 454 -7.46 0.70 22.70
C TYR A 454 -7.02 1.76 21.67
N TYR A 455 -7.47 1.66 20.42
CA TYR A 455 -7.12 2.63 19.40
C TYR A 455 -7.70 4.02 19.69
N ARG A 456 -8.92 4.10 20.25
CA ARG A 456 -9.51 5.37 20.70
C ARG A 456 -8.69 6.03 21.80
N ASP A 457 -8.30 5.26 22.81
CA ASP A 457 -7.53 5.76 23.96
C ASP A 457 -6.15 6.28 23.53
N ASN A 458 -5.57 5.67 22.50
CA ASN A 458 -4.31 6.10 21.89
C ASN A 458 -4.47 7.18 20.82
N LYS A 459 -5.67 7.76 20.64
CA LYS A 459 -5.97 8.84 19.70
C LYS A 459 -5.65 8.48 18.25
N VAL A 460 -5.77 7.20 17.88
CA VAL A 460 -5.67 6.74 16.50
C VAL A 460 -7.01 7.02 15.81
N ASN A 461 -6.95 7.53 14.58
CA ASN A 461 -8.16 7.79 13.79
C ASN A 461 -8.80 6.45 13.37
N LEU A 462 -10.11 6.32 13.61
CA LEU A 462 -10.88 5.11 13.29
C LEU A 462 -11.95 5.44 12.26
N ILE A 463 -11.82 4.88 11.07
CA ILE A 463 -12.85 4.94 10.02
C ILE A 463 -13.93 3.92 10.34
N GLY A 464 -15.20 4.28 10.13
CA GLY A 464 -16.35 3.38 10.30
C GLY A 464 -17.08 3.49 11.64
N ILE A 465 -16.67 4.39 12.52
CA ILE A 465 -17.36 4.70 13.78
C ILE A 465 -18.13 6.02 13.61
N ASP A 466 -19.46 5.99 13.66
CA ASP A 466 -20.32 7.18 13.57
C ASP A 466 -20.95 7.49 14.95
N LYS A 467 -20.95 8.75 15.38
CA LYS A 467 -21.55 9.22 16.66
C LYS A 467 -21.24 8.36 17.90
N ASN A 468 -20.02 7.80 18.00
CA ASN A 468 -19.55 6.86 19.03
C ASN A 468 -20.13 5.43 18.97
N GLY A 469 -20.81 5.06 17.89
CA GLY A 469 -21.36 3.73 17.68
C GLY A 469 -20.75 2.99 16.49
N ILE A 470 -21.07 1.72 16.39
CA ILE A 470 -20.71 0.84 15.28
C ILE A 470 -21.99 0.53 14.51
N GLU A 471 -21.90 0.56 13.19
CA GLU A 471 -22.99 0.14 12.31
C GLU A 471 -23.06 -1.39 12.28
N VAL A 472 -24.18 -1.95 12.73
CA VAL A 472 -24.44 -3.39 12.82
C VAL A 472 -25.66 -3.77 12.00
N ILE A 473 -25.77 -5.04 11.61
CA ILE A 473 -26.97 -5.57 10.98
C ILE A 473 -28.10 -5.62 12.02
N SER A 474 -29.24 -5.01 11.66
CA SER A 474 -30.46 -4.97 12.48
C SER A 474 -31.03 -6.36 12.74
#